data_AF-A0A6I7Q830-F1
#
_entry.id   AF-A0A6I7Q830-F1
#
_cell.length_a   1.000
_cell.length_b   1.000
_cell.length_c   1.000
_cell.angle_alpha   90.00
_cell.angle_beta   90.00
_cell.angle_gamma   90.00
#
_symmetry.space_group_name_H-M   'P 1'
#
loop_
_entity.id
_entity.type
_entity.pdbx_description
1 polymer ?
#
loop_
_entity_poly.entity_id
_entity_poly.type
_entity_poly.pdbx_seq_one_letter_code
_entity_poly.pdbx_strand_id
1 'polypeptide(L)'
;MPNHLHVLIETLPGVALAQIVKGWKGQTARAANTRLGRRGVFWARDYFDRYIRDDAHLAAVVRYIERNPVKAGLVARVEDWPFGSARRRGPGLKSRSPEAD
;
A
#
# COMPACT_ATOMS: atom_id res chain seq x y z
N MET A 1 2.32 -6.83 -1.92
CA MET A 1 2.75 -7.80 -2.94
C MET A 1 4.22 -8.12 -2.71
N PRO A 2 4.75 -9.31 -3.02
CA PRO A 2 6.14 -9.64 -2.69
C PRO A 2 7.17 -8.77 -3.43
N ASN A 3 6.79 -8.12 -4.53
CA ASN A 3 7.67 -7.28 -5.34
C ASN A 3 7.31 -5.78 -5.38
N HIS A 4 6.17 -5.36 -4.80
CA HIS A 4 5.76 -3.94 -4.75
C HIS A 4 4.73 -3.65 -3.65
N LEU A 5 4.46 -2.37 -3.41
CA LEU A 5 3.55 -1.87 -2.38
C LEU A 5 2.48 -0.96 -3.02
N HIS A 6 1.26 -1.07 -2.52
CA HIS A 6 0.22 -0.05 -2.71
C HIS A 6 -0.09 0.56 -1.34
N VAL A 7 -0.09 1.90 -1.27
CA VAL A 7 -0.15 2.63 -0.01
C VAL A 7 -1.09 3.81 -0.21
N LEU A 8 -1.99 3.99 0.75
CA LEU A 8 -2.82 5.17 0.86
C LEU A 8 -2.30 5.98 2.05
N ILE A 9 -1.97 7.24 1.82
CA ILE A 9 -1.45 8.15 2.84
C ILE A 9 -2.10 9.51 2.69
N GLU A 10 -2.16 10.23 3.81
CA GLU A 10 -2.44 11.65 3.85
C GLU A 10 -1.14 12.39 4.20
N THR A 11 -0.85 13.46 3.46
CA THR A 11 0.33 14.29 3.71
C THR A 11 -0.02 15.41 4.68
N LEU A 12 0.86 15.66 5.66
CA LEU A 12 0.73 16.84 6.50
C LEU A 12 0.97 18.12 5.68
N PRO A 13 0.35 19.26 6.06
CA PRO A 13 0.59 20.55 5.41
C PRO A 13 2.08 20.87 5.30
N GLY A 14 2.51 21.31 4.10
CA GLY A 14 3.91 21.66 3.83
C GLY A 14 4.85 20.47 3.60
N VAL A 15 4.38 19.22 3.71
CA VAL A 15 5.19 18.03 3.45
C VAL A 15 4.85 17.42 2.09
N ALA A 16 5.79 17.48 1.15
CA ALA A 16 5.57 16.92 -0.18
C ALA A 16 5.65 15.39 -0.18
N LEU A 17 4.76 14.72 -0.93
CA LEU A 17 4.77 13.27 -1.10
C LEU A 17 6.15 12.72 -1.51
N ALA A 18 6.83 13.43 -2.42
CA ALA A 18 8.17 13.06 -2.89
C ALA A 18 9.21 12.99 -1.75
N GLN A 19 9.10 13.86 -0.74
CA GLN A 19 10.00 13.86 0.41
C GLN A 19 9.78 12.61 1.28
N ILE A 20 8.51 12.26 1.53
CA ILE A 20 8.12 11.06 2.28
C ILE A 20 8.61 9.81 1.57
N VAL A 21 8.32 9.68 0.27
CA VAL A 21 8.71 8.50 -0.53
C VAL A 21 10.23 8.36 -0.62
N LYS A 22 10.97 9.47 -0.79
CA LYS A 22 12.44 9.47 -0.78
C LYS A 22 13.00 8.96 0.55
N GLY A 23 12.48 9.46 1.67
CA GLY A 23 12.89 9.02 3.00
C GLY A 23 12.64 7.53 3.23
N TRP A 24 11.41 7.09 2.97
CA TRP A 24 11.00 5.71 3.17
C TRP A 24 11.79 4.73 2.29
N LYS A 25 11.90 4.99 0.98
CA LYS A 25 12.68 4.13 0.06
C LYS A 25 14.14 4.08 0.47
N GLY A 26 14.73 5.21 0.88
CA GLY A 26 16.12 5.27 1.31
C GLY A 26 16.40 4.48 2.59
N GLN A 27 15.55 4.60 3.61
CA GLN A 27 15.73 3.89 4.87
C GLN A 27 15.53 2.37 4.68
N THR A 28 14.45 1.98 4.00
CA THR A 28 14.15 0.56 3.79
C THR A 28 15.11 -0.13 2.83
N ALA A 29 15.58 0.55 1.78
CA ALA A 29 16.61 -0.01 0.89
C ALA A 29 17.88 -0.37 1.64
N ARG A 30 18.37 0.52 2.54
CA ARG A 30 19.55 0.25 3.37
C ARG A 30 19.31 -0.96 4.28
N ALA A 31 18.22 -0.94 5.04
CA ALA A 31 17.89 -2.02 5.96
C ALA A 31 17.73 -3.38 5.24
N ALA A 32 17.05 -3.40 4.10
CA ALA A 32 16.84 -4.61 3.31
C ALA A 32 18.15 -5.13 2.69
N ASN A 33 18.97 -4.25 2.12
CA ASN A 33 20.27 -4.63 1.58
C ASN A 33 21.18 -5.23 2.65
N THR A 34 21.27 -4.60 3.83
CA THR A 34 22.03 -5.12 4.96
C THR A 34 21.52 -6.50 5.38
N ARG A 35 20.19 -6.65 5.58
CA ARG A 35 19.60 -7.91 6.03
C ARG A 35 19.75 -9.04 5.02
N LEU A 36 19.77 -8.73 3.73
CA LEU A 36 19.88 -9.70 2.64
C LEU A 36 21.33 -9.91 2.15
N GLY A 37 22.31 -9.22 2.75
CA GLY A 37 23.70 -9.26 2.27
C GLY A 37 23.88 -8.71 0.84
N ARG A 38 22.95 -7.86 0.38
CA ARG A 38 22.94 -7.28 -0.97
C ARG A 38 23.55 -5.89 -0.98
N ARG A 39 23.97 -5.44 -2.16
CA ARG A 39 24.39 -4.06 -2.44
C ARG A 39 23.66 -3.54 -3.67
N GLY A 40 23.60 -2.21 -3.80
CA GLY A 40 23.00 -1.54 -4.96
C GLY A 40 21.54 -1.15 -4.77
N VAL A 41 20.85 -0.94 -5.89
CA VAL A 41 19.49 -0.42 -5.95
C VAL A 41 18.49 -1.48 -5.49
N PHE A 42 17.70 -1.16 -4.47
CA PHE A 42 16.65 -2.06 -3.95
C PHE A 42 15.27 -1.75 -4.54
N TRP A 43 14.89 -0.48 -4.57
CA TRP A 43 13.63 0.00 -5.15
C TRP A 43 13.84 0.56 -6.56
N ALA A 44 12.85 0.42 -7.43
CA ALA A 44 12.78 1.19 -8.69
C ALA A 44 12.94 2.70 -8.41
N ARG A 45 13.46 3.49 -9.35
CA ARG A 45 13.75 4.93 -9.14
C ARG A 45 12.48 5.71 -8.78
N ASP A 46 11.42 5.58 -9.57
CA ASP A 46 10.21 6.37 -9.45
C ASP A 46 9.12 5.69 -8.61
N TYR A 47 8.00 6.40 -8.44
CA TYR A 47 6.77 5.93 -7.85
C TYR A 47 5.59 6.43 -8.70
N PHE A 48 4.45 5.76 -8.58
CA PHE A 48 3.20 6.19 -9.20
C PHE A 48 2.25 6.65 -8.09
N ASP A 49 1.65 7.83 -8.28
CA ASP A 49 0.67 8.39 -7.36
C ASP A 49 -0.61 8.85 -8.05
N ARG A 50 -1.67 8.97 -7.26
CA ARG A 50 -2.97 9.48 -7.68
C ARG A 50 -3.62 10.19 -6.52
N TYR A 51 -4.03 11.44 -6.74
CA TYR A 51 -4.73 12.24 -5.74
C TYR A 51 -6.17 11.73 -5.49
N ILE A 52 -6.55 11.62 -4.22
CA ILE A 52 -7.91 11.25 -3.80
C ILE A 52 -8.79 12.50 -3.87
N ARG A 53 -9.94 12.39 -4.55
CA ARG A 53 -10.78 13.55 -4.92
C ARG A 53 -12.00 13.73 -4.03
N ASP A 54 -12.48 12.63 -3.47
CA ASP A 54 -13.70 12.56 -2.68
C ASP A 54 -13.72 11.24 -1.88
N ASP A 55 -14.73 11.10 -1.02
CA ASP A 55 -14.91 9.95 -0.13
C ASP A 55 -15.21 8.64 -0.90
N ALA A 56 -15.86 8.73 -2.06
CA ALA A 56 -16.17 7.57 -2.89
C ALA A 56 -14.88 6.99 -3.49
N HIS A 57 -14.00 7.86 -4.00
CA HIS A 57 -12.67 7.51 -4.49
C HIS A 57 -11.81 6.95 -3.36
N LEU A 58 -11.84 7.56 -2.17
CA LEU A 58 -11.15 7.06 -0.98
C LEU A 58 -11.57 5.62 -0.67
N ALA A 59 -12.87 5.36 -0.55
CA ALA A 59 -13.41 4.03 -0.26
C ALA A 59 -13.05 3.01 -1.35
N ALA A 60 -13.09 3.42 -2.63
CA ALA A 60 -12.71 2.57 -3.74
C ALA A 60 -11.22 2.19 -3.69
N VAL A 61 -10.33 3.14 -3.41
CA VAL A 61 -8.88 2.91 -3.30
C VAL A 61 -8.55 2.01 -2.11
N VAL A 62 -9.21 2.20 -0.96
CA VAL A 62 -9.07 1.30 0.19
C VAL A 62 -9.40 -0.14 -0.20
N ARG A 63 -10.57 -0.37 -0.80
CA ARG A 63 -10.98 -1.72 -1.26
C ARG A 63 -10.01 -2.28 -2.30
N TYR A 64 -9.53 -1.46 -3.23
CA TYR A 64 -8.55 -1.87 -4.22
C TYR A 64 -7.27 -2.37 -3.55
N ILE A 65 -6.68 -1.59 -2.64
CA ILE A 65 -5.42 -1.96 -1.96
C ILE A 65 -5.59 -3.27 -1.19
N GLU A 66 -6.69 -3.43 -0.45
CA GLU A 66 -6.94 -4.65 0.34
C GLU A 66 -7.20 -5.88 -0.52
N ARG A 67 -7.85 -5.73 -1.68
CA ARG A 67 -8.13 -6.84 -2.60
C ARG A 67 -6.93 -7.29 -3.42
N ASN A 68 -5.86 -6.50 -3.48
CA ASN A 68 -4.69 -6.82 -4.32
C ASN A 68 -4.05 -8.18 -3.99
N PRO A 69 -3.78 -8.55 -2.72
CA PRO A 69 -3.25 -9.86 -2.38
C PRO A 69 -4.12 -11.03 -2.85
N VAL A 70 -5.45 -10.88 -2.78
CA VAL A 70 -6.42 -11.88 -3.27
C VAL A 70 -6.39 -11.95 -4.80
N LYS A 71 -6.44 -10.79 -5.47
CA LYS A 71 -6.34 -10.71 -6.94
C LYS A 71 -5.05 -11.33 -7.47
N ALA A 72 -3.97 -11.25 -6.69
CA ALA A 72 -2.68 -11.85 -7.02
C ALA A 72 -2.53 -13.33 -6.61
N GLY A 73 -3.59 -13.95 -6.06
CA GLY A 73 -3.56 -15.36 -5.65
C GLY A 73 -2.68 -15.66 -4.44
N LEU A 74 -2.29 -14.66 -3.66
CA LEU A 74 -1.40 -14.85 -2.50
C LEU A 74 -2.15 -15.36 -1.27
N VAL A 75 -3.44 -15.04 -1.18
CA VAL A 75 -4.34 -15.45 -0.09
C VAL A 75 -5.78 -15.58 -0.61
N ALA A 76 -6.60 -16.41 0.05
CA ALA A 76 -8.00 -16.57 -0.33
C ALA A 76 -8.89 -15.40 0.13
N ARG A 77 -8.56 -14.80 1.28
CA ARG A 77 -9.32 -13.68 1.86
C ARG A 77 -8.41 -12.49 2.13
N VAL A 78 -8.98 -11.28 2.11
CA VAL A 78 -8.20 -10.05 2.33
C VAL A 78 -7.60 -9.97 3.73
N GLU A 79 -8.27 -10.55 4.73
CA GLU A 79 -7.80 -10.56 6.12
C GLU A 79 -6.60 -11.50 6.35
N ASP A 80 -6.42 -12.49 5.47
CA ASP A 80 -5.35 -13.49 5.58
C ASP A 80 -4.00 -12.91 5.18
N TRP A 81 -3.96 -11.77 4.46
CA TRP A 81 -2.69 -11.15 4.06
C TRP A 81 -2.00 -10.51 5.28
N PRO A 82 -0.86 -11.05 5.75
CA PRO A 82 -0.25 -10.62 7.02
C PRO A 82 0.27 -9.19 6.98
N PHE A 83 0.55 -8.67 5.77
CA PHE A 83 1.10 -7.32 5.56
C PHE A 83 0.03 -6.31 5.09
N GLY A 84 -1.25 -6.64 5.21
CA GLY A 84 -2.38 -5.80 4.76
C GLY A 84 -3.08 -5.06 5.90
N SER A 85 -3.78 -3.97 5.56
CA SER A 85 -4.63 -3.26 6.52
C SER A 85 -5.89 -4.04 6.90
N ALA A 86 -6.44 -4.86 6.00
CA ALA A 86 -7.63 -5.69 6.24
C ALA A 86 -7.48 -6.57 7.48
N ARG A 87 -6.32 -7.21 7.64
CA ARG A 87 -5.99 -8.02 8.82
C ARG A 87 -6.16 -7.25 10.13
N ARG A 88 -5.84 -5.95 10.16
CA ARG A 88 -5.90 -5.12 11.37
C ARG A 88 -7.30 -4.61 11.70
N ARG A 89 -8.25 -4.64 10.76
CA ARG A 89 -9.62 -4.16 10.98
C ARG A 89 -10.54 -5.19 11.65
N GLY A 90 -10.14 -6.46 11.67
CA GLY A 90 -10.98 -7.57 12.14
C GLY A 90 -12.22 -7.81 11.25
N PRO A 91 -12.97 -8.89 11.50
CA PRO A 91 -14.22 -9.16 10.80
C PRO A 91 -15.29 -8.17 11.31
N GLY A 92 -15.43 -7.00 10.69
CA GLY A 92 -16.41 -6.01 11.19
C GLY A 92 -16.60 -4.76 10.34
N LEU A 93 -15.58 -4.28 9.64
CA LEU A 93 -15.77 -3.21 8.66
C LEU A 93 -16.17 -3.83 7.32
N LYS A 94 -17.45 -4.23 7.20
CA LYS A 94 -18.05 -4.41 5.88
C LYS A 94 -17.87 -3.07 5.17
N SER A 95 -16.93 -2.99 4.24
CA SER A 95 -16.93 -1.90 3.28
C SER A 95 -18.33 -1.91 2.67
N ARG A 96 -19.13 -0.86 2.90
CA ARG A 96 -20.35 -0.68 2.12
C ARG A 96 -19.89 -0.65 0.67
N SER A 97 -20.10 -1.76 -0.03
CA SER A 97 -19.98 -1.80 -1.47
C SER A 97 -21.11 -0.90 -1.94
N PRO A 98 -20.86 0.13 -2.77
CA PRO A 98 -21.90 0.48 -3.72
C PRO A 98 -22.04 -0.77 -4.59
N GLU A 99 -23.22 -1.37 -4.54
CA GLU A 99 -23.65 -2.32 -5.56
C GLU A 99 -23.37 -1.66 -6.92
N ALA A 100 -22.62 -2.39 -7.76
CA ALA A 100 -22.41 -1.99 -9.14
C ALA A 100 -23.60 -2.54 -9.93
N ASP A 101 -24.41 -1.64 -10.46
CA ASP A 101 -25.10 -1.83 -11.74
C ASP A 101 -24.07 -1.95 -12.88
#